data_AF-A0A7F8QVN8-F1
#
_entry.id   AF-A0A7F8QVN8-F1
#
_cell.length_a   1.000
_cell.length_b   1.000
_cell.length_c   1.000
_cell.angle_alpha   90.00
_cell.angle_beta   90.00
_cell.angle_gamma   90.00
#
_symmetry.space_group_name_H-M   'P 1'
#
loop_
_entity.id
_entity.type
_entity.pdbx_description
1 polymer ?
#
loop_
_entity_poly.entity_id
_entity_poly.type
_entity_poly.pdbx_seq_one_letter_code
_entity_poly.pdbx_strand_id
1 'polypeptide(L)'
;MSQQDAVAALSERLLIAAYKGQAENVVQLINKGAKVAVTKHGRTPLHLAANKGHLSVVQILLKAGCDLDVQDDDGNTALHEASWHGFSQSAKLLVKAGANVLAKNKAGNTALHLACQNSHSQSTRILLLGGSRADLKNNAGDTCLHVAARYNHLSIIKLLLSAFCSVHEKNQAGDTALHVAAALNHKKVVKILLEAGADGTIVNNAGQIPLETARYHNNPEVALLLTKAPQVLRFSRGRSLRKKRERLKEERRAQSVPRDEVAQSKGSVSAGDTPSSEQAVPRKEEAREDFLSTSPEPRAKDNRQRKSRPKVSAFSDPTPPADQQPGHQKDAHAHNHPKKRPRHRCSPPPPPHEFRAYQLYTLYRGKDGRVMQVPSEPCLGLGAQGE
;
A
#
# COMPACT_ATOMS: atom_id res chain seq x y z
N MET A 1 -42.18 36.44 4.19
CA MET A 1 -40.90 35.69 4.18
C MET A 1 -39.78 36.72 4.14
N SER A 2 -38.80 36.60 5.03
CA SER A 2 -37.55 37.37 4.98
C SER A 2 -36.68 36.91 3.79
N GLN A 3 -35.69 37.73 3.42
CA GLN A 3 -34.67 37.29 2.45
C GLN A 3 -33.86 36.10 2.96
N GLN A 4 -33.68 35.97 4.29
CA GLN A 4 -32.99 34.83 4.90
C GLN A 4 -33.82 33.53 4.81
N ASP A 5 -35.16 33.59 4.97
CA ASP A 5 -36.04 32.43 4.79
C ASP A 5 -35.94 31.90 3.34
N ALA A 6 -35.91 32.81 2.37
CA ALA A 6 -35.79 32.48 0.95
C ALA A 6 -34.44 31.82 0.62
N VAL A 7 -33.34 32.36 1.15
CA VAL A 7 -32.00 31.77 0.99
C VAL A 7 -31.89 30.41 1.69
N ALA A 8 -32.49 30.25 2.88
CA ALA A 8 -32.54 28.96 3.57
C ALA A 8 -33.28 27.91 2.73
N ALA A 9 -34.48 28.23 2.23
CA ALA A 9 -35.28 27.32 1.39
C ALA A 9 -34.61 26.97 0.05
N LEU A 10 -33.88 27.91 -0.58
CA LEU A 10 -33.07 27.62 -1.77
C LEU A 10 -31.92 26.64 -1.46
N SER A 11 -31.32 26.77 -0.28
CA SER A 11 -30.15 25.98 0.11
C SER A 11 -30.53 24.58 0.62
N GLU A 12 -31.70 24.42 1.25
CA GLU A 12 -32.31 23.10 1.51
C GLU A 12 -32.66 22.38 0.19
N ARG A 13 -33.25 23.10 -0.78
CA ARG A 13 -33.49 22.55 -2.13
C ARG A 13 -32.20 22.11 -2.82
N LEU A 14 -31.08 22.81 -2.61
CA LEU A 14 -29.77 22.44 -3.14
C LEU A 14 -29.26 21.12 -2.53
N LEU A 15 -29.43 20.93 -1.22
CA LEU A 15 -29.11 19.66 -0.53
C LEU A 15 -29.95 18.49 -1.08
N ILE A 16 -31.25 18.69 -1.26
CA ILE A 16 -32.16 17.67 -1.82
C ILE A 16 -31.80 17.36 -3.29
N ALA A 17 -31.54 18.38 -4.12
CA ALA A 17 -31.17 18.20 -5.52
C ALA A 17 -29.82 17.46 -5.65
N ALA A 18 -28.85 17.79 -4.80
CA ALA A 18 -27.54 17.11 -4.76
C ALA A 18 -27.65 15.65 -4.33
N TYR A 19 -28.47 15.34 -3.31
CA TYR A 19 -28.75 13.95 -2.89
C TYR A 19 -29.45 13.14 -3.99
N LYS A 20 -30.37 13.76 -4.73
CA LYS A 20 -31.12 13.12 -5.85
C LYS A 20 -30.34 13.07 -7.17
N GLY A 21 -29.15 13.67 -7.27
CA GLY A 21 -28.35 13.69 -8.51
C GLY A 21 -28.86 14.65 -9.59
N GLN A 22 -29.73 15.60 -9.24
CA GLN A 22 -30.42 16.49 -10.20
C GLN A 22 -29.52 17.65 -10.65
N ALA A 23 -28.56 17.34 -11.53
CA ALA A 23 -27.52 18.26 -12.01
C ALA A 23 -28.07 19.63 -12.50
N GLU A 24 -29.13 19.64 -13.30
CA GLU A 24 -29.75 20.87 -13.82
C GLU A 24 -30.32 21.74 -12.70
N ASN A 25 -31.03 21.14 -11.74
CA ASN A 25 -31.57 21.84 -10.58
C ASN A 25 -30.45 22.40 -9.69
N VAL A 26 -29.35 21.65 -9.54
CA VAL A 26 -28.14 22.13 -8.82
C VAL A 26 -27.57 23.38 -9.50
N VAL A 27 -27.39 23.40 -10.83
CA VAL A 27 -26.93 24.60 -11.56
C VAL A 27 -27.91 25.77 -11.37
N GLN A 28 -29.22 25.54 -11.53
CA GLN A 28 -30.22 26.59 -11.36
C GLN A 28 -30.24 27.19 -9.96
N LEU A 29 -30.03 26.38 -8.92
CA LEU A 29 -30.02 26.84 -7.53
C LEU A 29 -28.75 27.61 -7.18
N ILE A 30 -27.59 27.17 -7.66
CA ILE A 30 -26.31 27.90 -7.53
C ILE A 30 -26.41 29.27 -8.23
N ASN A 31 -26.92 29.31 -9.46
CA ASN A 31 -27.12 30.55 -10.21
C ASN A 31 -28.15 31.51 -9.56
N LYS A 32 -29.04 31.00 -8.70
CA LYS A 32 -29.99 31.78 -7.88
C LYS A 32 -29.39 32.23 -6.53
N GLY A 33 -28.08 32.07 -6.32
CA GLY A 33 -27.39 32.50 -5.11
C GLY A 33 -27.64 31.61 -3.89
N ALA A 34 -28.01 30.33 -4.08
CA ALA A 34 -28.09 29.38 -2.98
C ALA A 34 -26.70 29.23 -2.32
N LYS A 35 -26.60 29.58 -1.04
CA LYS A 35 -25.36 29.40 -0.27
C LYS A 35 -25.15 27.91 0.02
N VAL A 36 -23.91 27.52 0.31
CA VAL A 36 -23.56 26.15 0.68
C VAL A 36 -24.10 25.86 2.08
N ALA A 37 -25.38 25.53 2.19
CA ALA A 37 -25.99 25.15 3.47
C ALA A 37 -25.46 23.81 3.98
N VAL A 38 -25.55 23.67 5.29
CA VAL A 38 -25.15 22.50 6.04
C VAL A 38 -26.41 21.84 6.59
N THR A 39 -26.53 20.52 6.46
CA THR A 39 -27.61 19.76 7.11
C THR A 39 -27.48 19.79 8.64
N LYS A 40 -28.48 19.28 9.36
CA LYS A 40 -28.43 19.00 10.81
C LYS A 40 -27.33 18.00 11.24
N HIS A 41 -26.53 17.48 10.31
CA HIS A 41 -25.47 16.49 10.53
C HIS A 41 -24.11 16.95 9.97
N GLY A 42 -23.87 18.25 9.83
CA GLY A 42 -22.61 18.78 9.30
C GLY A 42 -22.40 18.60 7.78
N ARG A 43 -23.31 17.89 7.08
CA ARG A 43 -23.13 17.54 5.66
C ARG A 43 -23.51 18.68 4.72
N THR A 44 -22.60 19.03 3.82
CA THR A 44 -22.80 19.96 2.68
C THR A 44 -23.37 19.25 1.45
N PRO A 45 -23.81 19.96 0.38
CA PRO A 45 -24.27 19.32 -0.87
C PRO A 45 -23.20 18.42 -1.51
N LEU A 46 -21.91 18.75 -1.32
CA LEU A 46 -20.79 17.97 -1.84
C LEU A 46 -20.68 16.61 -1.13
N HIS A 47 -20.96 16.54 0.17
CA HIS A 47 -21.05 15.28 0.92
C HIS A 47 -22.18 14.40 0.40
N LEU A 48 -23.37 14.97 0.16
CA LEU A 48 -24.53 14.22 -0.33
C LEU A 48 -24.31 13.70 -1.76
N ALA A 49 -23.70 14.50 -2.63
CA ALA A 49 -23.31 14.08 -3.97
C ALA A 49 -22.21 12.99 -3.96
N ALA A 50 -21.22 13.11 -3.07
CA ALA A 50 -20.16 12.12 -2.88
C ALA A 50 -20.68 10.79 -2.29
N ASN A 51 -21.55 10.82 -1.28
CA ASN A 51 -22.21 9.67 -0.65
C ASN A 51 -23.04 8.83 -1.64
N LYS A 52 -23.50 9.45 -2.74
CA LYS A 52 -24.30 8.78 -3.79
C LYS A 52 -23.57 8.59 -5.12
N GLY A 53 -22.33 9.07 -5.26
CA GLY A 53 -21.54 8.91 -6.48
C GLY A 53 -22.01 9.77 -7.65
N HIS A 54 -22.78 10.84 -7.41
CA HIS A 54 -23.35 11.72 -8.44
C HIS A 54 -22.28 12.59 -9.11
N LEU A 55 -21.49 12.00 -10.00
CA LEU A 55 -20.28 12.59 -10.58
C LEU A 55 -20.52 13.95 -11.26
N SER A 56 -21.66 14.10 -11.95
CA SER A 56 -22.07 15.36 -12.58
C SER A 56 -22.29 16.47 -11.55
N VAL A 57 -23.03 16.19 -10.47
CA VAL A 57 -23.26 17.12 -9.36
C VAL A 57 -21.94 17.47 -8.66
N VAL A 58 -21.07 16.49 -8.40
CA VAL A 58 -19.74 16.74 -7.85
C VAL A 58 -18.95 17.69 -8.76
N GLN A 59 -18.93 17.46 -10.07
CA GLN A 59 -18.22 18.34 -11.02
C GLN A 59 -18.80 19.76 -11.07
N ILE A 60 -20.12 19.92 -10.91
CA ILE A 60 -20.78 21.25 -10.84
C ILE A 60 -20.40 21.98 -9.55
N LEU A 61 -20.48 21.32 -8.40
CA LEU A 61 -20.12 21.90 -7.09
C LEU A 61 -18.64 22.29 -7.02
N LEU A 62 -17.75 21.49 -7.63
CA LEU A 62 -16.33 21.82 -7.76
C LEU A 62 -16.11 23.07 -8.63
N LYS A 63 -16.83 23.21 -9.75
CA LYS A 63 -16.78 24.43 -10.58
C LYS A 63 -17.34 25.67 -9.86
N ALA A 64 -18.25 25.48 -8.91
CA ALA A 64 -18.83 26.55 -8.10
C ALA A 64 -17.94 27.00 -6.92
N GLY A 65 -16.73 26.45 -6.77
CA GLY A 65 -15.79 26.86 -5.72
C GLY A 65 -16.23 26.47 -4.31
N CYS A 66 -16.98 25.37 -4.15
CA CYS A 66 -17.31 24.85 -2.83
C CYS A 66 -16.06 24.40 -2.07
N ASP A 67 -16.04 24.64 -0.76
CA ASP A 67 -15.04 24.07 0.15
C ASP A 67 -15.12 22.53 0.16
N LEU A 68 -13.95 21.90 0.11
CA LEU A 68 -13.74 20.46 -0.06
C LEU A 68 -13.46 19.74 1.27
N ASP A 69 -12.93 20.48 2.24
CA ASP A 69 -12.37 19.94 3.48
C ASP A 69 -13.27 20.19 4.71
N VAL A 70 -14.43 20.82 4.50
CA VAL A 70 -15.54 20.80 5.46
C VAL A 70 -15.77 19.38 5.96
N GLN A 71 -15.86 19.22 7.27
CA GLN A 71 -16.15 17.95 7.93
C GLN A 71 -17.60 17.88 8.38
N ASP A 72 -18.21 16.70 8.24
CA ASP A 72 -19.53 16.40 8.83
C ASP A 72 -19.44 16.05 10.32
N ASP A 73 -20.58 15.73 10.95
CA ASP A 73 -20.65 15.40 12.38
C ASP A 73 -19.78 14.21 12.80
N ASP A 74 -19.36 13.34 11.88
CA ASP A 74 -18.44 12.21 12.12
C ASP A 74 -16.97 12.55 11.81
N GLY A 75 -16.70 13.80 11.38
CA GLY A 75 -15.40 14.24 10.91
C GLY A 75 -15.10 13.86 9.45
N ASN A 76 -16.06 13.29 8.71
CA ASN A 76 -15.83 12.88 7.33
C ASN A 76 -15.88 14.10 6.42
N THR A 77 -14.94 14.19 5.48
CA THR A 77 -15.04 15.11 4.33
C THR A 77 -15.74 14.42 3.15
N ALA A 78 -16.09 15.16 2.10
CA ALA A 78 -16.65 14.56 0.87
C ALA A 78 -15.71 13.51 0.22
N LEU A 79 -14.39 13.62 0.43
CA LEU A 79 -13.42 12.62 -0.02
C LEU A 79 -13.49 11.32 0.80
N HIS A 80 -13.83 11.40 2.10
CA HIS A 80 -14.06 10.21 2.94
C HIS A 80 -15.30 9.44 2.46
N GLU A 81 -16.42 10.14 2.23
CA GLU A 81 -17.65 9.54 1.68
C GLU A 81 -17.40 8.88 0.31
N ALA A 82 -16.80 9.60 -0.65
CA ALA A 82 -16.48 9.04 -1.97
C ALA A 82 -15.55 7.81 -1.90
N SER A 83 -14.68 7.75 -0.89
CA SER A 83 -13.74 6.64 -0.67
C SER A 83 -14.37 5.45 0.06
N TRP A 84 -15.31 5.70 0.97
CA TRP A 84 -16.06 4.67 1.70
C TRP A 84 -16.99 3.88 0.79
N HIS A 85 -17.71 4.53 -0.14
CA HIS A 85 -18.61 3.86 -1.08
C HIS A 85 -17.93 3.43 -2.39
N GLY A 86 -16.65 3.75 -2.58
CA GLY A 86 -15.86 3.30 -3.73
C GLY A 86 -16.07 4.08 -5.02
N PHE A 87 -16.62 5.29 -4.96
CA PHE A 87 -16.84 6.19 -6.10
C PHE A 87 -15.53 6.81 -6.60
N SER A 88 -14.68 5.95 -7.17
CA SER A 88 -13.33 6.24 -7.64
C SER A 88 -13.22 7.47 -8.56
N GLN A 89 -14.19 7.72 -9.44
CA GLN A 89 -14.18 8.94 -10.29
C GLN A 89 -14.50 10.21 -9.48
N SER A 90 -15.41 10.15 -8.51
CA SER A 90 -15.68 11.27 -7.60
C SER A 90 -14.47 11.59 -6.72
N ALA A 91 -13.84 10.54 -6.16
CA ALA A 91 -12.57 10.69 -5.44
C ALA A 91 -11.47 11.29 -6.33
N LYS A 92 -11.36 10.86 -7.59
CA LYS A 92 -10.42 11.43 -8.58
C LYS A 92 -10.66 12.90 -8.89
N LEU A 93 -11.92 13.36 -8.94
CA LEU A 93 -12.23 14.77 -9.11
C LEU A 93 -11.89 15.58 -7.85
N LEU A 94 -12.25 15.09 -6.66
CA LEU A 94 -11.96 15.74 -5.38
C LEU A 94 -10.44 15.89 -5.15
N VAL A 95 -9.67 14.83 -5.37
CA VAL A 95 -8.18 14.85 -5.32
C VAL A 95 -7.61 15.85 -6.32
N LYS A 96 -8.13 15.88 -7.56
CA LYS A 96 -7.70 16.86 -8.58
C LYS A 96 -8.07 18.31 -8.26
N ALA A 97 -9.10 18.54 -7.46
CA ALA A 97 -9.51 19.86 -7.00
C ALA A 97 -8.73 20.33 -5.76
N GLY A 98 -7.85 19.49 -5.20
CA GLY A 98 -7.00 19.84 -4.05
C GLY A 98 -7.54 19.41 -2.68
N ALA A 99 -8.60 18.58 -2.61
CA ALA A 99 -9.13 18.08 -1.34
C ALA A 99 -8.06 17.35 -0.51
N ASN A 100 -8.03 17.59 0.80
CA ASN A 100 -6.97 17.10 1.69
C ASN A 100 -7.00 15.58 1.86
N VAL A 101 -6.15 14.91 1.10
CA VAL A 101 -5.95 13.44 1.10
C VAL A 101 -5.39 12.86 2.39
N LEU A 102 -4.97 13.71 3.34
CA LEU A 102 -4.41 13.36 4.64
C LEU A 102 -5.34 13.73 5.81
N ALA A 103 -6.47 14.38 5.54
CA ALA A 103 -7.49 14.66 6.54
C ALA A 103 -7.95 13.38 7.24
N LYS A 104 -8.28 13.49 8.53
CA LYS A 104 -8.77 12.39 9.37
C LYS A 104 -10.17 12.71 9.90
N ASN A 105 -11.02 11.69 9.94
CA ASN A 105 -12.31 11.76 10.63
C ASN A 105 -12.18 11.53 12.15
N LYS A 106 -13.28 11.53 12.91
CA LYS A 106 -13.26 11.36 14.38
C LYS A 106 -12.68 10.01 14.85
N ALA A 107 -12.67 8.98 13.99
CA ALA A 107 -12.02 7.70 14.26
C ALA A 107 -10.51 7.69 13.91
N GLY A 108 -9.96 8.81 13.45
CA GLY A 108 -8.57 8.93 12.98
C GLY A 108 -8.32 8.32 11.60
N ASN A 109 -9.35 7.78 10.96
CA ASN A 109 -9.24 7.20 9.63
C ASN A 109 -9.10 8.31 8.59
N THR A 110 -8.18 8.15 7.65
CA THR A 110 -8.13 8.95 6.41
C THR A 110 -8.99 8.30 5.33
N ALA A 111 -9.28 9.05 4.25
CA ALA A 111 -9.95 8.51 3.06
C ALA A 111 -9.32 7.19 2.52
N LEU A 112 -7.99 7.05 2.61
CA LEU A 112 -7.28 5.82 2.21
C LEU A 112 -7.60 4.63 3.13
N HIS A 113 -7.78 4.85 4.44
CA HIS A 113 -8.20 3.79 5.37
C HIS A 113 -9.59 3.28 4.99
N LEU A 114 -10.54 4.18 4.68
CA LEU A 114 -11.91 3.81 4.30
C LEU A 114 -11.96 3.04 2.97
N ALA A 115 -11.18 3.48 1.97
CA ALA A 115 -11.04 2.75 0.69
C ALA A 115 -10.41 1.35 0.90
N CYS A 116 -9.44 1.23 1.81
CA CYS A 116 -8.82 -0.06 2.15
C CYS A 116 -9.76 -0.98 2.94
N GLN A 117 -10.61 -0.42 3.82
CA GLN A 117 -11.60 -1.15 4.61
C GLN A 117 -12.67 -1.83 3.74
N ASN A 118 -13.12 -1.13 2.69
CA ASN A 118 -14.22 -1.59 1.81
C ASN A 118 -13.74 -2.18 0.47
N SER A 119 -12.46 -2.59 0.37
CA SER A 119 -11.85 -3.25 -0.80
C SER A 119 -11.76 -2.41 -2.10
N HIS A 120 -11.95 -1.09 -2.02
CA HIS A 120 -12.11 -0.19 -3.18
C HIS A 120 -10.79 0.10 -3.92
N SER A 121 -10.29 -0.93 -4.61
CA SER A 121 -8.94 -0.99 -5.20
C SER A 121 -8.63 0.15 -6.19
N GLN A 122 -9.64 0.66 -6.91
CA GLN A 122 -9.45 1.82 -7.80
C GLN A 122 -9.34 3.13 -7.00
N SER A 123 -10.20 3.35 -5.99
CA SER A 123 -10.08 4.50 -5.08
C SER A 123 -8.76 4.48 -4.33
N THR A 124 -8.32 3.32 -3.81
CA THR A 124 -7.00 3.14 -3.19
C THR A 124 -5.85 3.51 -4.13
N ARG A 125 -5.89 3.08 -5.40
CA ARG A 125 -4.88 3.49 -6.40
C ARG A 125 -4.89 5.00 -6.64
N ILE A 126 -6.06 5.62 -6.76
CA ILE A 126 -6.22 7.06 -7.03
C ILE A 126 -5.74 7.90 -5.85
N LEU A 127 -6.06 7.49 -4.62
CA LEU A 127 -5.62 8.15 -3.38
C LEU A 127 -4.08 8.07 -3.21
N LEU A 128 -3.47 6.91 -3.42
CA LEU A 128 -2.01 6.76 -3.37
C LEU A 128 -1.30 7.59 -4.45
N LEU A 129 -1.83 7.63 -5.68
CA LEU A 129 -1.33 8.53 -6.74
C LEU A 129 -1.59 10.02 -6.44
N GLY A 130 -2.60 10.32 -5.63
CA GLY A 130 -2.93 11.65 -5.10
C GLY A 130 -2.12 12.06 -3.87
N GLY A 131 -1.12 11.27 -3.45
CA GLY A 131 -0.26 11.59 -2.30
C GLY A 131 -0.78 11.11 -0.94
N SER A 132 -1.83 10.29 -0.87
CA SER A 132 -2.26 9.68 0.41
C SER A 132 -1.15 8.82 1.01
N ARG A 133 -0.91 9.03 2.31
CA ARG A 133 0.09 8.31 3.11
C ARG A 133 -0.50 7.07 3.78
N ALA A 134 0.01 5.89 3.39
CA ALA A 134 -0.43 4.59 3.91
C ALA A 134 0.22 4.18 5.24
N ASP A 135 1.28 4.88 5.63
CA ASP A 135 1.98 4.78 6.92
C ASP A 135 1.28 5.52 8.07
N LEU A 136 0.33 6.41 7.75
CA LEU A 136 -0.52 7.05 8.75
C LEU A 136 -1.33 6.01 9.53
N LYS A 137 -1.50 6.29 10.83
CA LYS A 137 -2.23 5.45 11.79
C LYS A 137 -3.55 6.12 12.19
N ASN A 138 -4.60 5.32 12.34
CA ASN A 138 -5.88 5.77 12.92
C ASN A 138 -5.85 5.77 14.46
N ASN A 139 -6.98 6.01 15.12
CA ASN A 139 -7.02 6.12 16.59
C ASN A 139 -6.72 4.80 17.32
N ALA A 140 -6.83 3.65 16.66
CA ALA A 140 -6.41 2.34 17.20
C ALA A 140 -4.94 1.99 16.87
N GLY A 141 -4.21 2.92 16.26
CA GLY A 141 -2.86 2.70 15.74
C GLY A 141 -2.78 1.88 14.45
N ASP A 142 -3.92 1.38 13.93
CA ASP A 142 -3.95 0.60 12.70
C ASP A 142 -3.55 1.49 11.50
N THR A 143 -2.63 1.02 10.67
CA THR A 143 -2.35 1.61 9.35
C THR A 143 -3.28 1.02 8.27
N CYS A 144 -3.26 1.59 7.06
CA CYS A 144 -3.98 1.06 5.91
C CYS A 144 -3.69 -0.43 5.63
N LEU A 145 -2.48 -0.92 5.93
CA LEU A 145 -2.12 -2.34 5.79
C LEU A 145 -2.74 -3.21 6.88
N HIS A 146 -2.87 -2.70 8.12
CA HIS A 146 -3.57 -3.40 9.20
C HIS A 146 -5.06 -3.54 8.88
N VAL A 147 -5.69 -2.46 8.42
CA VAL A 147 -7.09 -2.47 7.97
C VAL A 147 -7.29 -3.46 6.82
N ALA A 148 -6.46 -3.41 5.78
CA ALA A 148 -6.57 -4.31 4.64
C ALA A 148 -6.32 -5.80 5.02
N ALA A 149 -5.45 -6.06 6.00
CA ALA A 149 -5.24 -7.38 6.58
C ALA A 149 -6.45 -7.85 7.40
N ARG A 150 -7.01 -6.99 8.27
CA ARG A 150 -8.18 -7.25 9.13
C ARG A 150 -9.37 -7.75 8.32
N TYR A 151 -9.66 -7.10 7.19
CA TYR A 151 -10.78 -7.41 6.30
C TYR A 151 -10.42 -8.35 5.12
N ASN A 152 -9.26 -9.02 5.14
CA ASN A 152 -8.84 -10.03 4.14
C ASN A 152 -8.73 -9.53 2.68
N HIS A 153 -8.47 -8.23 2.47
CA HIS A 153 -8.53 -7.60 1.14
C HIS A 153 -7.25 -7.80 0.33
N LEU A 154 -7.09 -9.01 -0.22
CA LEU A 154 -5.90 -9.46 -0.96
C LEU A 154 -5.49 -8.54 -2.13
N SER A 155 -6.45 -7.89 -2.78
CA SER A 155 -6.25 -6.88 -3.84
C SER A 155 -5.57 -5.63 -3.28
N ILE A 156 -6.14 -5.06 -2.21
CA ILE A 156 -5.63 -3.89 -1.50
C ILE A 156 -4.24 -4.16 -0.93
N ILE A 157 -4.02 -5.31 -0.29
CA ILE A 157 -2.72 -5.67 0.30
C ILE A 157 -1.62 -5.68 -0.79
N LYS A 158 -1.86 -6.33 -1.93
CA LYS A 158 -0.90 -6.32 -3.06
C LYS A 158 -0.63 -4.90 -3.58
N LEU A 159 -1.66 -4.05 -3.60
CA LEU A 159 -1.57 -2.66 -4.05
C LEU A 159 -0.72 -1.81 -3.07
N LEU A 160 -1.01 -1.87 -1.77
CA LEU A 160 -0.24 -1.21 -0.71
C LEU A 160 1.24 -1.66 -0.70
N LEU A 161 1.49 -2.97 -0.82
CA LEU A 161 2.85 -3.52 -0.90
C LEU A 161 3.59 -3.08 -2.18
N SER A 162 2.88 -2.90 -3.30
CA SER A 162 3.46 -2.31 -4.51
C SER A 162 3.79 -0.81 -4.39
N ALA A 163 3.17 -0.12 -3.42
CA ALA A 163 3.45 1.26 -3.04
C ALA A 163 4.49 1.37 -1.89
N PHE A 164 5.30 0.32 -1.68
CA PHE A 164 6.39 0.28 -0.69
C PHE A 164 5.97 0.52 0.78
N CYS A 165 4.75 0.15 1.16
CA CYS A 165 4.30 0.24 2.56
C CYS A 165 5.17 -0.60 3.52
N SER A 166 5.46 -0.05 4.71
CA SER A 166 6.11 -0.79 5.80
C SER A 166 5.23 -1.94 6.30
N VAL A 167 5.79 -3.16 6.29
CA VAL A 167 5.14 -4.39 6.79
C VAL A 167 5.43 -4.66 8.27
N HIS A 168 6.28 -3.85 8.90
CA HIS A 168 6.75 -4.01 10.27
C HIS A 168 6.11 -3.01 11.25
N GLU A 169 5.24 -2.11 10.76
CA GLU A 169 4.50 -1.20 11.63
C GLU A 169 3.69 -1.97 12.67
N LYS A 170 3.71 -1.45 13.90
CA LYS A 170 2.84 -1.86 14.99
C LYS A 170 1.67 -0.89 15.16
N ASN A 171 0.50 -1.42 15.51
CA ASN A 171 -0.65 -0.65 16.00
C ASN A 171 -0.56 -0.43 17.53
N GLN A 172 -1.62 0.08 18.15
CA GLN A 172 -1.64 0.41 19.59
C GLN A 172 -1.57 -0.84 20.50
N ALA A 173 -2.01 -2.00 20.02
CA ALA A 173 -1.85 -3.29 20.71
C ALA A 173 -0.45 -3.92 20.51
N GLY A 174 0.43 -3.26 19.75
CA GLY A 174 1.73 -3.79 19.36
C GLY A 174 1.67 -4.81 18.23
N ASP A 175 0.46 -5.15 17.76
CA ASP A 175 0.26 -6.06 16.63
C ASP A 175 0.79 -5.44 15.35
N THR A 176 1.41 -6.27 14.52
CA THR A 176 1.66 -5.94 13.10
C THR A 176 0.53 -6.48 12.23
N ALA A 177 0.45 -6.05 10.96
CA ALA A 177 -0.51 -6.62 10.00
C ALA A 177 -0.42 -8.17 9.88
N LEU A 178 0.74 -8.77 10.19
CA LEU A 178 0.92 -10.22 10.25
C LEU A 178 0.25 -10.86 11.47
N HIS A 179 0.27 -10.20 12.64
CA HIS A 179 -0.49 -10.62 13.84
C HIS A 179 -2.00 -10.57 13.57
N VAL A 180 -2.49 -9.46 13.01
CA VAL A 180 -3.91 -9.27 12.69
C VAL A 180 -4.40 -10.34 11.70
N ALA A 181 -3.62 -10.62 10.65
CA ALA A 181 -3.92 -11.70 9.70
C ALA A 181 -3.85 -13.10 10.33
N ALA A 182 -3.03 -13.29 11.38
CA ALA A 182 -2.86 -14.55 12.08
C ALA A 182 -3.97 -14.85 13.11
N ALA A 183 -4.45 -13.82 13.83
CA ALA A 183 -5.61 -13.89 14.71
C ALA A 183 -6.90 -14.25 13.96
N LEU A 184 -7.04 -13.72 12.74
CA LEU A 184 -8.28 -13.81 11.94
C LEU A 184 -8.24 -14.92 10.87
N ASN A 185 -7.31 -15.88 10.97
CA ASN A 185 -7.17 -17.04 10.08
C ASN A 185 -6.93 -16.73 8.59
N HIS A 186 -6.42 -15.54 8.25
CA HIS A 186 -6.33 -15.06 6.86
C HIS A 186 -5.10 -15.64 6.12
N LYS A 187 -5.03 -16.97 5.97
CA LYS A 187 -3.95 -17.75 5.33
C LYS A 187 -3.37 -17.14 4.04
N LYS A 188 -4.22 -16.60 3.17
CA LYS A 188 -3.80 -15.94 1.92
C LYS A 188 -3.09 -14.59 2.16
N VAL A 189 -3.54 -13.81 3.15
CA VAL A 189 -2.88 -12.57 3.60
C VAL A 189 -1.54 -12.89 4.24
N VAL A 190 -1.52 -13.82 5.19
CA VAL A 190 -0.30 -14.25 5.91
C VAL A 190 0.78 -14.67 4.90
N LYS A 191 0.43 -15.49 3.89
CA LYS A 191 1.36 -15.86 2.80
C LYS A 191 1.92 -14.64 2.06
N ILE A 192 1.07 -13.69 1.64
CA ILE A 192 1.50 -12.50 0.88
C ILE A 192 2.40 -11.58 1.74
N LEU A 193 2.07 -11.39 3.02
CA LEU A 193 2.87 -10.58 3.94
C LEU A 193 4.26 -11.20 4.15
N LEU A 194 4.34 -12.52 4.33
CA LEU A 194 5.62 -13.24 4.41
C LEU A 194 6.41 -13.15 3.10
N GLU A 195 5.76 -13.31 1.95
CA GLU A 195 6.40 -13.14 0.62
C GLU A 195 6.93 -11.70 0.41
N ALA A 196 6.31 -10.70 1.03
CA ALA A 196 6.80 -9.31 1.07
C ALA A 196 7.88 -9.05 2.14
N GLY A 197 8.22 -10.04 2.97
CA GLY A 197 9.29 -9.97 3.97
C GLY A 197 8.83 -9.59 5.39
N ALA A 198 7.53 -9.66 5.69
CA ALA A 198 7.03 -9.44 7.05
C ALA A 198 7.69 -10.40 8.05
N ASP A 199 8.10 -9.86 9.20
CA ASP A 199 8.86 -10.61 10.20
C ASP A 199 7.92 -11.35 11.15
N GLY A 200 8.03 -12.68 11.13
CA GLY A 200 7.28 -13.61 11.98
C GLY A 200 7.87 -13.82 13.38
N THR A 201 8.86 -13.04 13.81
CA THR A 201 9.43 -13.08 15.19
C THR A 201 9.18 -11.82 16.01
N ILE A 202 8.52 -10.80 15.45
CA ILE A 202 8.11 -9.59 16.19
C ILE A 202 7.05 -10.00 17.23
N VAL A 203 7.21 -9.54 18.48
CA VAL A 203 6.19 -9.68 19.54
C VAL A 203 5.24 -8.47 19.60
N ASN A 204 3.97 -8.69 19.93
CA ASN A 204 3.00 -7.64 20.28
C ASN A 204 3.08 -7.24 21.77
N ASN A 205 2.19 -6.36 22.24
CA ASN A 205 2.22 -5.89 23.64
C ASN A 205 1.75 -6.96 24.65
N ALA A 206 1.09 -8.02 24.19
CA ALA A 206 0.78 -9.20 24.99
C ALA A 206 1.95 -10.21 25.04
N GLY A 207 3.12 -9.86 24.49
CA GLY A 207 4.30 -10.72 24.42
C GLY A 207 4.22 -11.83 23.37
N GLN A 208 3.14 -11.90 22.57
CA GLN A 208 2.92 -12.96 21.60
C GLN A 208 3.56 -12.67 20.24
N ILE A 209 4.11 -13.70 19.63
CA ILE A 209 4.54 -13.76 18.23
C ILE A 209 3.34 -14.15 17.33
N PRO A 210 3.25 -13.79 16.03
CA PRO A 210 2.09 -14.14 15.18
C PRO A 210 1.74 -15.63 15.15
N LEU A 211 2.72 -16.52 15.33
CA LEU A 211 2.51 -17.97 15.45
C LEU A 211 1.74 -18.33 16.73
N GLU A 212 2.01 -17.63 17.83
CA GLU A 212 1.36 -17.84 19.11
C GLU A 212 -0.04 -17.23 19.11
N THR A 213 -0.21 -16.05 18.51
CA THR A 213 -1.53 -15.46 18.22
C THR A 213 -2.39 -16.39 17.36
N ALA A 214 -1.82 -17.02 16.31
CA ALA A 214 -2.52 -18.03 15.51
C ALA A 214 -2.93 -19.26 16.33
N ARG A 215 -2.11 -19.70 17.29
CA ARG A 215 -2.44 -20.83 18.19
C ARG A 215 -3.50 -20.45 19.22
N TYR A 216 -3.41 -19.26 19.79
CA TYR A 216 -4.36 -18.72 20.77
C TYR A 216 -5.77 -18.60 20.19
N HIS A 217 -5.89 -18.12 18.95
CA HIS A 217 -7.16 -18.05 18.21
C HIS A 217 -7.55 -19.37 17.50
N ASN A 218 -6.88 -20.49 17.78
CA ASN A 218 -7.15 -21.81 17.21
C ASN A 218 -7.19 -21.86 15.66
N ASN A 219 -6.18 -21.27 15.02
CA ASN A 219 -6.01 -21.20 13.56
C ASN A 219 -4.91 -22.16 13.06
N PRO A 220 -5.13 -23.49 13.02
CA PRO A 220 -4.08 -24.48 12.79
C PRO A 220 -3.42 -24.37 11.41
N GLU A 221 -4.17 -24.01 10.35
CA GLU A 221 -3.58 -23.85 9.02
C GLU A 221 -2.59 -22.68 8.94
N VAL A 222 -2.88 -21.59 9.65
CA VAL A 222 -2.01 -20.41 9.71
C VAL A 222 -0.82 -20.68 10.62
N ALA A 223 -1.02 -21.34 11.77
CA ALA A 223 0.07 -21.77 12.64
C ALA A 223 1.05 -22.70 11.89
N LEU A 224 0.54 -23.70 11.16
CA LEU A 224 1.36 -24.61 10.34
C LEU A 224 2.14 -23.86 9.23
N LEU A 225 1.54 -22.84 8.63
CA LEU A 225 2.18 -22.01 7.62
C LEU A 225 3.28 -21.13 8.24
N LEU A 226 3.04 -20.53 9.40
CA LEU A 226 4.01 -19.71 10.13
C LEU A 226 5.19 -20.53 10.66
N THR A 227 4.97 -21.76 11.15
CA THR A 227 6.05 -22.68 11.53
C THR A 227 6.96 -23.05 10.36
N LYS A 228 6.42 -23.14 9.14
CA LYS A 228 7.20 -23.43 7.91
C LYS A 228 7.83 -22.17 7.29
N ALA A 229 7.29 -20.98 7.55
CA ALA A 229 7.75 -19.72 6.99
C ALA A 229 9.26 -19.39 7.20
N PRO A 230 9.86 -19.51 8.40
CA PRO A 230 11.26 -19.09 8.61
C PRO A 230 12.27 -19.90 7.78
N GLN A 231 11.93 -21.14 7.40
CA GLN A 231 12.73 -21.98 6.50
C GLN A 231 12.71 -21.42 5.07
N VAL A 232 11.53 -20.98 4.60
CA VAL A 232 11.32 -20.46 3.23
C VAL A 232 11.86 -19.03 3.08
N LEU A 233 11.70 -18.17 4.09
CA LEU A 233 12.11 -16.76 4.01
C LEU A 233 13.61 -16.58 3.76
N ARG A 234 14.47 -17.40 4.38
CA ARG A 234 15.92 -17.38 4.12
C ARG A 234 16.27 -17.62 2.65
N PHE A 235 15.53 -18.51 1.99
CA PHE A 235 15.71 -18.88 0.58
C PHE A 235 15.12 -17.85 -0.39
N SER A 236 13.88 -17.42 -0.13
CA SER A 236 13.16 -16.45 -0.97
C SER A 236 13.79 -15.05 -0.93
N ARG A 237 14.26 -14.59 0.24
CA ARG A 237 14.95 -13.29 0.38
C ARG A 237 16.24 -13.26 -0.46
N GLY A 238 17.00 -14.36 -0.48
CA GLY A 238 18.17 -14.52 -1.35
C GLY A 238 17.85 -14.43 -2.84
N ARG A 239 16.83 -15.16 -3.32
CA ARG A 239 16.38 -15.10 -4.72
C ARG A 239 15.85 -13.71 -5.12
N SER A 240 15.04 -13.10 -4.25
CA SER A 240 14.44 -11.78 -4.48
C SER A 240 15.50 -10.68 -4.54
N LEU A 241 16.42 -10.65 -3.57
CA LEU A 241 17.53 -9.69 -3.56
C LEU A 241 18.47 -9.89 -4.75
N ARG A 242 18.78 -11.14 -5.15
CA ARG A 242 19.57 -11.41 -6.37
C ARG A 242 18.85 -10.88 -7.62
N LYS A 243 17.55 -11.16 -7.79
CA LYS A 243 16.76 -10.67 -8.93
C LYS A 243 16.61 -9.13 -8.95
N LYS A 244 16.50 -8.48 -7.78
CA LYS A 244 16.50 -7.01 -7.68
C LYS A 244 17.89 -6.41 -7.96
N ARG A 245 18.97 -7.08 -7.55
CA ARG A 245 20.36 -6.67 -7.84
C ARG A 245 20.72 -6.80 -9.32
N GLU A 246 20.28 -7.86 -10.01
CA GLU A 246 20.49 -7.98 -11.46
C GLU A 246 19.66 -6.95 -12.24
N ARG A 247 18.39 -6.70 -11.86
CA ARG A 247 17.61 -5.58 -12.44
C ARG A 247 18.30 -4.22 -12.27
N LEU A 248 18.83 -3.92 -11.09
CA LEU A 248 19.63 -2.70 -10.82
C LEU A 248 21.04 -2.68 -11.46
N LYS A 249 21.43 -3.74 -12.19
CA LYS A 249 22.58 -3.76 -13.10
C LYS A 249 22.12 -3.61 -14.55
N GLU A 250 21.05 -4.30 -14.94
CA GLU A 250 20.42 -4.22 -16.27
C GLU A 250 19.94 -2.79 -16.56
N GLU A 251 19.25 -2.16 -15.60
CA GLU A 251 18.81 -0.76 -15.66
C GLU A 251 20.00 0.21 -15.82
N ARG A 252 21.11 -0.02 -15.10
CA ARG A 252 22.34 0.78 -15.25
C ARG A 252 23.10 0.51 -16.54
N ARG A 253 22.95 -0.66 -17.16
CA ARG A 253 23.47 -0.96 -18.52
C ARG A 253 22.59 -0.32 -19.60
N ALA A 254 21.28 -0.24 -19.38
CA ALA A 254 20.36 0.45 -20.28
C ALA A 254 20.49 1.98 -20.20
N GLN A 255 20.95 2.51 -19.06
CA GLN A 255 21.25 3.93 -18.85
C GLN A 255 22.70 4.31 -19.23
N SER A 256 23.61 3.35 -19.42
CA SER A 256 24.94 3.63 -19.96
C SER A 256 24.89 3.74 -21.47
N VAL A 257 24.82 4.97 -21.99
CA VAL A 257 24.81 5.29 -23.43
C VAL A 257 26.09 4.76 -24.10
N PRO A 258 26.01 4.05 -25.25
CA PRO A 258 27.17 3.72 -26.07
C PRO A 258 27.94 5.00 -26.45
N ARG A 259 29.27 4.98 -26.35
CA ARG A 259 30.07 6.22 -26.38
C ARG A 259 30.36 6.75 -27.79
N ASP A 260 29.93 6.02 -28.82
CA ASP A 260 30.42 6.16 -30.19
C ASP A 260 29.61 7.17 -31.04
N GLU A 261 28.35 7.45 -30.68
CA GLU A 261 27.49 8.40 -31.42
C GLU A 261 27.71 9.89 -31.05
N VAL A 262 28.55 10.19 -30.06
CA VAL A 262 28.88 11.57 -29.66
C VAL A 262 30.02 12.17 -30.52
N ALA A 263 30.56 11.39 -31.47
CA ALA A 263 31.78 11.71 -32.21
C ALA A 263 31.59 12.19 -33.67
N GLN A 264 30.37 12.48 -34.12
CA GLN A 264 30.10 12.95 -35.50
C GLN A 264 29.19 14.20 -35.55
N SER A 265 29.72 15.36 -35.12
CA SER A 265 28.98 16.64 -35.20
C SER A 265 29.87 17.90 -35.27
N LYS A 266 30.87 17.92 -36.17
CA LYS A 266 31.59 19.15 -36.57
C LYS A 266 31.91 19.18 -38.06
N GLY A 267 31.61 20.32 -38.69
CA GLY A 267 31.73 20.56 -40.14
C GLY A 267 30.39 20.35 -40.86
N SER A 268 29.86 21.28 -41.66
CA SER A 268 30.34 22.65 -41.95
C SER A 268 29.14 23.57 -42.25
N VAL A 269 29.30 24.88 -41.99
CA VAL A 269 28.34 25.90 -42.42
C VAL A 269 28.62 26.38 -43.85
N SER A 270 27.56 26.60 -44.62
CA SER A 270 27.54 27.49 -45.79
C SER A 270 26.12 28.01 -46.02
N ALA A 271 25.98 29.16 -46.68
CA ALA A 271 24.70 29.80 -46.98
C ALA A 271 24.23 29.52 -48.42
N GLY A 272 22.94 29.79 -48.70
CA GLY A 272 22.35 29.62 -50.03
C GLY A 272 20.83 29.80 -50.05
N ASP A 273 20.41 31.06 -50.23
CA ASP A 273 19.20 31.62 -50.86
C ASP A 273 17.91 30.78 -51.06
N THR A 274 16.77 31.44 -50.82
CA THR A 274 15.43 31.07 -51.31
C THR A 274 15.11 31.81 -52.61
N PRO A 275 14.29 31.28 -53.54
CA PRO A 275 12.87 31.67 -53.47
C PRO A 275 11.81 30.63 -53.98
N SER A 276 10.64 30.69 -53.34
CA SER A 276 9.27 30.58 -53.89
C SER A 276 8.81 29.47 -54.87
N SER A 277 7.70 28.81 -54.46
CA SER A 277 6.45 28.61 -55.23
C SER A 277 6.02 27.21 -55.72
N GLU A 278 4.70 27.03 -55.61
CA GLU A 278 3.73 26.16 -56.32
C GLU A 278 3.73 24.61 -56.32
N GLN A 279 2.61 24.09 -55.79
CA GLN A 279 1.70 23.05 -56.34
C GLN A 279 2.25 21.85 -57.13
N ALA A 280 1.98 20.64 -56.62
CA ALA A 280 1.23 19.61 -57.35
C ALA A 280 0.70 18.49 -56.42
N VAL A 281 -0.41 17.85 -56.80
CA VAL A 281 -0.92 16.58 -56.23
C VAL A 281 -1.16 15.61 -57.39
N PRO A 282 -0.76 14.33 -57.24
CA PRO A 282 -1.52 13.23 -57.82
C PRO A 282 -2.14 12.31 -56.75
N ARG A 283 -3.12 11.51 -57.15
CA ARG A 283 -3.81 10.48 -56.35
C ARG A 283 -3.81 9.14 -57.09
N LYS A 284 -3.90 8.03 -56.35
CA LYS A 284 -4.13 6.65 -56.83
C LYS A 284 -2.98 6.08 -57.71
N GLU A 285 -2.88 4.79 -58.04
CA GLU A 285 -3.75 3.60 -57.84
C GLU A 285 -3.02 2.55 -56.96
N GLU A 286 -3.69 1.84 -56.04
CA GLU A 286 -4.51 0.63 -56.26
C GLU A 286 -3.79 -0.52 -57.01
N ALA A 287 -3.33 -1.51 -56.24
CA ALA A 287 -3.10 -2.88 -56.69
C ALA A 287 -3.67 -3.82 -55.61
N ARG A 288 -4.47 -4.81 -56.02
CA ARG A 288 -5.00 -5.87 -55.15
C ARG A 288 -4.40 -7.20 -55.57
N GLU A 289 -4.09 -8.06 -54.61
CA GLU A 289 -4.07 -9.50 -54.84
C GLU A 289 -4.83 -10.20 -53.70
N ASP A 290 -5.97 -10.79 -54.06
CA ASP A 290 -6.75 -11.69 -53.20
C ASP A 290 -6.29 -13.13 -53.45
N PHE A 291 -5.95 -13.89 -52.40
CA PHE A 291 -6.04 -15.35 -52.46
C PHE A 291 -6.49 -15.96 -51.13
N LEU A 292 -7.40 -16.94 -51.24
CA LEU A 292 -8.14 -17.54 -50.14
C LEU A 292 -7.47 -18.83 -49.64
N SER A 293 -7.50 -19.09 -48.33
CA SER A 293 -7.44 -20.47 -47.82
C SER A 293 -8.12 -20.65 -46.45
N THR A 294 -9.38 -21.05 -46.54
CA THR A 294 -10.17 -21.94 -45.66
C THR A 294 -9.56 -22.54 -44.38
N SER A 295 -10.30 -22.42 -43.26
CA SER A 295 -10.28 -23.37 -42.13
C SER A 295 -10.75 -24.77 -42.55
N PRO A 296 -10.40 -25.84 -41.80
CA PRO A 296 -11.45 -26.52 -41.03
C PRO A 296 -11.02 -27.20 -39.70
N GLU A 297 -11.97 -27.38 -38.76
CA GLU A 297 -11.94 -28.50 -37.80
C GLU A 297 -12.44 -29.79 -38.48
N PRO A 298 -12.12 -31.02 -37.99
CA PRO A 298 -13.16 -31.73 -37.21
C PRO A 298 -12.73 -32.83 -36.19
N ARG A 299 -13.48 -32.88 -35.08
CA ARG A 299 -14.14 -34.06 -34.44
C ARG A 299 -13.37 -35.38 -34.10
N ALA A 300 -13.17 -35.55 -32.79
CA ALA A 300 -13.66 -36.63 -31.90
C ALA A 300 -14.10 -38.05 -32.42
N LYS A 301 -13.59 -39.08 -31.72
CA LYS A 301 -14.23 -40.36 -31.25
C LYS A 301 -13.26 -40.99 -30.21
N ASP A 302 -13.58 -41.52 -29.03
CA ASP A 302 -14.74 -42.20 -28.38
C ASP A 302 -14.69 -43.75 -28.38
N ASN A 303 -14.11 -44.30 -27.30
CA ASN A 303 -14.44 -45.58 -26.63
C ASN A 303 -13.56 -45.69 -25.36
N ARG A 304 -13.90 -46.23 -24.18
CA ARG A 304 -15.08 -46.79 -23.48
C ARG A 304 -14.73 -48.14 -22.82
N GLN A 305 -14.63 -48.16 -21.49
CA GLN A 305 -14.95 -49.25 -20.54
C GLN A 305 -14.87 -48.62 -19.12
N ARG A 306 -15.82 -48.68 -18.16
CA ARG A 306 -16.80 -49.69 -17.66
C ARG A 306 -16.09 -50.98 -17.21
N LYS A 307 -16.21 -51.53 -15.99
CA LYS A 307 -17.16 -51.50 -14.83
C LYS A 307 -16.36 -51.49 -13.49
N SER A 308 -16.85 -51.41 -12.22
CA SER A 308 -18.13 -51.04 -11.54
C SER A 308 -17.89 -50.94 -10.00
N ARG A 309 -18.92 -50.58 -9.19
CA ARG A 309 -18.99 -50.75 -7.71
C ARG A 309 -20.18 -51.68 -7.34
N PRO A 310 -20.05 -52.56 -6.33
CA PRO A 310 -20.85 -52.49 -5.08
C PRO A 310 -20.02 -52.92 -3.83
N LYS A 311 -20.53 -53.08 -2.58
CA LYS A 311 -21.40 -52.28 -1.66
C LYS A 311 -21.48 -53.06 -0.30
N VAL A 312 -21.57 -52.38 0.87
CA VAL A 312 -21.71 -52.96 2.26
C VAL A 312 -20.58 -53.94 2.68
N SER A 313 -20.43 -54.60 3.86
CA SER A 313 -21.02 -54.68 5.25
C SER A 313 -20.08 -55.55 6.15
N ALA A 314 -20.13 -55.66 7.49
CA ALA A 314 -20.55 -54.84 8.65
C ALA A 314 -20.24 -55.60 9.99
N PHE A 315 -20.11 -54.91 11.14
CA PHE A 315 -19.80 -55.46 12.51
C PHE A 315 -18.39 -56.12 12.66
N SER A 316 -17.75 -56.31 13.85
CA SER A 316 -18.09 -56.08 15.27
C SER A 316 -16.86 -55.62 16.11
N ASP A 317 -17.11 -55.03 17.29
CA ASP A 317 -16.21 -54.98 18.48
C ASP A 317 -16.23 -56.36 19.22
N PRO A 318 -15.29 -56.75 20.14
CA PRO A 318 -14.95 -55.97 21.36
C PRO A 318 -13.53 -56.10 21.98
N THR A 319 -13.34 -55.37 23.09
CA THR A 319 -12.22 -55.41 24.08
C THR A 319 -12.72 -56.09 25.40
N PRO A 320 -12.05 -56.09 26.59
CA PRO A 320 -10.68 -55.72 27.06
C PRO A 320 -10.07 -56.94 27.85
N PRO A 321 -9.38 -56.89 29.04
CA PRO A 321 -8.68 -55.84 29.83
C PRO A 321 -7.27 -56.26 30.40
N ALA A 322 -6.77 -55.47 31.38
CA ALA A 322 -5.56 -55.59 32.23
C ALA A 322 -4.30 -54.83 31.73
N ASP A 323 -3.51 -54.11 32.56
CA ASP A 323 -3.63 -53.91 34.02
C ASP A 323 -3.08 -52.56 34.58
N GLN A 324 -3.58 -52.20 35.78
CA GLN A 324 -3.12 -51.27 36.84
C GLN A 324 -2.14 -50.08 36.58
N GLN A 325 -2.64 -48.85 36.86
CA GLN A 325 -2.22 -47.87 37.91
C GLN A 325 -0.73 -47.41 38.08
N PRO A 326 -0.44 -46.18 38.61
CA PRO A 326 -0.76 -45.76 40.00
C PRO A 326 -1.11 -44.26 40.20
N GLY A 327 -1.18 -43.80 41.47
CA GLY A 327 -1.38 -42.40 41.85
C GLY A 327 -0.86 -42.03 43.26
N HIS A 328 -1.02 -40.75 43.62
CA HIS A 328 -0.78 -40.08 44.91
C HIS A 328 0.65 -40.01 45.52
N GLN A 329 1.23 -38.80 45.42
CA GLN A 329 1.75 -37.94 46.51
C GLN A 329 2.45 -38.53 47.75
N LYS A 330 3.63 -37.97 48.06
CA LYS A 330 4.10 -37.70 49.43
C LYS A 330 5.19 -36.61 49.44
N ASP A 331 5.22 -35.79 50.50
CA ASP A 331 6.12 -34.65 50.65
C ASP A 331 7.45 -34.99 51.36
N ALA A 332 8.52 -34.24 51.05
CA ALA A 332 9.69 -34.07 51.91
C ALA A 332 10.51 -32.81 51.50
N HIS A 333 10.99 -32.03 52.47
CA HIS A 333 11.88 -30.88 52.24
C HIS A 333 13.36 -31.25 52.40
N ALA A 334 14.25 -30.68 51.56
CA ALA A 334 15.68 -30.55 51.87
C ALA A 334 16.32 -29.37 51.08
N HIS A 335 17.41 -28.83 51.62
CA HIS A 335 17.93 -27.49 51.30
C HIS A 335 19.17 -27.42 50.38
N ASN A 336 19.35 -26.24 49.76
CA ASN A 336 20.62 -25.52 49.50
C ASN A 336 21.52 -25.80 48.27
N HIS A 337 21.47 -24.78 47.39
CA HIS A 337 22.60 -24.00 46.81
C HIS A 337 23.28 -24.39 45.46
N PRO A 338 23.63 -23.38 44.63
CA PRO A 338 24.06 -23.59 43.24
C PRO A 338 25.60 -23.56 43.03
N LYS A 339 26.09 -24.38 42.09
CA LYS A 339 27.48 -24.29 41.59
C LYS A 339 27.59 -23.32 40.40
N LYS A 340 28.62 -22.48 40.41
CA LYS A 340 28.81 -21.34 39.47
C LYS A 340 29.73 -21.68 38.30
N ARG A 341 29.22 -21.57 37.07
CA ARG A 341 29.95 -21.19 35.83
C ARG A 341 31.02 -22.20 35.33
N PRO A 342 31.44 -22.15 34.05
CA PRO A 342 32.34 -21.08 33.56
C PRO A 342 31.65 -19.98 32.71
N ARG A 343 32.37 -18.88 32.49
CA ARG A 343 32.03 -17.87 31.47
C ARG A 343 32.81 -18.20 30.19
N HIS A 344 32.15 -18.45 29.07
CA HIS A 344 32.82 -18.25 27.79
C HIS A 344 33.04 -16.76 27.55
N ARG A 345 34.24 -16.38 27.11
CA ARG A 345 34.58 -14.99 26.79
C ARG A 345 33.93 -14.61 25.47
N CYS A 346 33.25 -13.47 25.42
CA CYS A 346 32.91 -12.86 24.14
C CYS A 346 34.19 -12.41 23.46
N SER A 347 34.44 -12.87 22.23
CA SER A 347 35.34 -12.17 21.31
C SER A 347 34.70 -10.83 20.92
N PRO A 348 35.47 -9.74 20.77
CA PRO A 348 34.96 -8.51 20.20
C PRO A 348 34.56 -8.74 18.73
N PRO A 349 33.56 -8.01 18.20
CA PRO A 349 33.23 -8.08 16.79
C PRO A 349 34.40 -7.55 15.94
N PRO A 350 34.62 -8.08 14.73
CA PRO A 350 35.56 -7.46 13.79
C PRO A 350 35.08 -6.04 13.44
N PRO A 351 36.00 -5.07 13.24
CA PRO A 351 35.63 -3.72 12.86
C PRO A 351 34.89 -3.71 11.51
N PRO A 352 33.96 -2.77 11.29
CA PRO A 352 33.30 -2.61 10.00
C PRO A 352 34.31 -2.26 8.89
N HIS A 353 33.93 -2.58 7.66
CA HIS A 353 34.76 -2.42 6.46
C HIS A 353 35.32 -1.00 6.25
N GLU A 354 36.47 -0.97 5.57
CA GLU A 354 36.96 0.16 4.75
C GLU A 354 37.31 1.47 5.49
N PHE A 355 38.39 1.40 6.27
CA PHE A 355 39.22 2.55 6.75
C PHE A 355 39.93 3.31 5.60
N ARG A 356 39.28 3.45 4.43
CA ARG A 356 39.75 4.18 3.23
C ARG A 356 38.63 4.91 2.48
N ALA A 357 37.36 4.76 2.87
CA ALA A 357 36.22 5.28 2.10
C ALA A 357 35.83 6.75 2.39
N TYR A 358 36.42 7.40 3.41
CA TYR A 358 35.98 8.71 3.91
C TYR A 358 37.10 9.77 3.97
N GLN A 359 37.89 9.92 2.90
CA GLN A 359 38.57 11.19 2.60
C GLN A 359 37.62 12.11 1.81
N LEU A 360 36.49 12.46 2.43
CA LEU A 360 35.52 13.40 1.88
C LEU A 360 35.93 14.83 2.25
N TYR A 361 36.58 15.52 1.32
CA TYR A 361 37.06 16.88 1.51
C TYR A 361 35.92 17.85 1.85
N THR A 362 35.96 18.44 3.03
CA THR A 362 35.13 19.59 3.42
C THR A 362 35.62 20.86 2.70
N LEU A 363 35.21 20.99 1.45
CA LEU A 363 35.43 22.19 0.63
C LEU A 363 34.59 23.35 1.19
N TYR A 364 35.23 24.27 1.91
CA TYR A 364 34.61 25.51 2.36
C TYR A 364 34.90 26.66 1.39
N ARG A 365 33.91 27.54 1.23
CA ARG A 365 33.97 28.73 0.39
C ARG A 365 34.27 29.95 1.25
N GLY A 366 35.36 30.66 0.96
CA GLY A 366 35.72 31.90 1.63
C GLY A 366 34.71 33.02 1.35
N LYS A 367 34.74 34.10 2.15
CA LYS A 367 33.90 35.28 1.92
C LYS A 367 34.16 35.92 0.53
N ASP A 368 35.37 35.76 0.02
CA ASP A 368 35.82 36.21 -1.31
C ASP A 368 35.44 35.24 -2.44
N GLY A 369 34.52 34.32 -2.19
CA GLY A 369 33.90 33.44 -3.19
C GLY A 369 34.75 32.27 -3.68
N ARG A 370 36.06 32.23 -3.38
CA ARG A 370 36.98 31.14 -3.74
C ARG A 370 36.77 29.91 -2.85
N VAL A 371 36.97 28.72 -3.42
CA VAL A 371 36.91 27.43 -2.71
C VAL A 371 38.32 27.06 -2.25
N MET A 372 38.47 26.68 -0.98
CA MET A 372 39.76 26.30 -0.39
C MET A 372 39.72 24.84 0.10
N GLN A 373 40.87 24.17 0.03
CA GLN A 373 41.10 22.82 0.51
C GLN A 373 42.11 22.88 1.67
N VAL A 374 41.86 22.15 2.75
CA VAL A 374 42.74 22.16 3.94
C VAL A 374 43.98 21.28 3.68
N PRO A 375 45.21 21.80 3.80
CA PRO A 375 46.42 20.99 3.78
C PRO A 375 46.52 20.12 5.03
N SER A 376 46.98 18.88 4.88
CA SER A 376 47.13 17.92 5.98
C SER A 376 48.57 17.91 6.53
N GLU A 377 48.77 18.47 7.72
CA GLU A 377 50.00 18.35 8.53
C GLU A 377 49.64 17.90 9.97
N PRO A 378 50.34 16.91 10.57
CA PRO A 378 49.94 16.31 11.84
C PRO A 378 50.63 16.94 13.06
N CYS A 379 50.03 17.98 13.65
CA CYS A 379 50.53 18.58 14.88
C CYS A 379 50.37 17.66 16.11
N LEU A 380 51.43 16.92 16.44
CA LEU A 380 51.66 16.41 17.79
C LEU A 380 51.93 17.58 18.75
N GLY A 381 51.21 17.68 19.87
CA GLY A 381 51.51 18.72 20.86
C GLY A 381 50.55 18.81 22.06
N LEU A 382 51.05 18.40 23.22
CA LEU A 382 50.80 18.99 24.55
C LEU A 382 49.37 19.43 24.91
N GLY A 383 48.67 18.55 25.64
CA GLY A 383 47.70 19.00 26.64
C GLY A 383 48.39 19.14 27.99
N ALA A 384 48.42 20.34 28.58
CA ALA A 384 48.94 20.58 29.92
C ALA A 384 48.17 21.70 30.61
N GLN A 385 47.66 21.38 31.81
CA GLN A 385 47.27 22.28 32.91
C GLN A 385 46.35 23.48 32.61
N GLY A 386 45.19 23.49 33.27
CA GLY A 386 44.51 24.71 33.67
C GLY A 386 44.47 24.77 35.19
N GLU A 387 44.62 25.98 35.74
CA GLU A 387 44.11 26.43 37.03
C GLU A 387 43.06 27.53 36.77
#